data_AF-A0A1V4BPQ7-F1
#
_entry.id   AF-A0A1V4BPQ7-F1
#
_cell.length_a   1.000
_cell.length_b   1.000
_cell.length_c   1.000
_cell.angle_alpha   90.00
_cell.angle_beta   90.00
_cell.angle_gamma   90.00
#
_symmetry.space_group_name_H-M   'P 1'
#
loop_
_entity.id
_entity.type
_entity.pdbx_description
1 polymer ?
#
loop_
_entity_poly.entity_id
_entity_poly.type
_entity_poly.pdbx_seq_one_letter_code
_entity_poly.pdbx_strand_id
1 'polypeptide(L)'
;MQTQPLESNTTNLIKLRSSQPESLKAMIQSDLNHRLQDLESGLQKTQARLKQFETQYQWSTEQFVDLFTNDQLQHSEDFDEWLGESWMLEKIQHKIAIIKEIEFVD
;
A
#
# COMPACT_ATOMS: atom_id res chain seq x y z
N MET A 1 -17.76 30.52 -9.75
CA MET A 1 -17.36 29.19 -9.26
C MET A 1 -17.66 28.19 -10.35
N GLN A 2 -16.64 27.66 -11.01
CA GLN A 2 -16.78 26.54 -11.94
C GLN A 2 -16.54 25.27 -11.13
N THR A 3 -17.55 24.43 -11.00
CA THR A 3 -17.42 23.07 -10.48
C THR A 3 -16.70 22.23 -11.54
N GLN A 4 -15.46 21.82 -11.26
CA GLN A 4 -14.80 20.78 -12.04
C GLN A 4 -15.60 19.47 -11.89
N PRO A 5 -15.85 18.73 -12.98
CA PRO A 5 -16.51 17.44 -12.88
C PRO A 5 -15.59 16.41 -12.22
N LEU A 6 -16.20 15.56 -11.42
CA LEU A 6 -15.61 14.40 -10.76
C LEU A 6 -14.87 13.55 -11.80
N GLU A 7 -13.54 13.46 -11.69
CA GLU A 7 -12.69 12.58 -12.49
C GLU A 7 -13.31 11.17 -12.49
N SER A 8 -13.72 10.72 -13.67
CA SER A 8 -14.30 9.40 -13.85
C SER A 8 -13.18 8.37 -13.74
N ASN A 9 -13.18 7.54 -12.69
CA ASN A 9 -12.26 6.40 -12.56
C ASN A 9 -12.28 5.58 -13.85
N THR A 10 -11.24 5.73 -14.67
CA THR A 10 -11.17 5.10 -15.98
C THR A 10 -10.54 3.72 -15.81
N THR A 11 -11.36 2.68 -15.81
CA THR A 11 -10.88 1.29 -15.83
C THR A 11 -10.27 0.97 -17.18
N ASN A 12 -9.06 0.42 -17.19
CA ASN A 12 -8.37 -0.01 -18.41
C ASN A 12 -8.36 -1.54 -18.52
N LEU A 13 -8.54 -2.05 -19.72
CA LEU A 13 -8.53 -3.49 -20.01
C LEU A 13 -7.17 -3.93 -20.54
N ILE A 14 -6.61 -4.98 -19.95
CA ILE A 14 -5.40 -5.66 -20.45
C ILE A 14 -5.82 -7.04 -20.99
N LYS A 15 -5.54 -7.30 -22.27
CA LYS A 15 -5.82 -8.59 -22.92
C LYS A 15 -4.55 -9.43 -23.02
N LEU A 16 -4.62 -10.67 -22.54
CA LEU A 16 -3.54 -11.64 -22.60
C LEU A 16 -3.97 -12.83 -23.49
N ARG A 17 -3.04 -13.41 -24.25
CA ARG A 17 -3.31 -14.52 -25.17
C ARG A 17 -2.37 -15.69 -24.88
N SER A 18 -2.93 -16.89 -24.86
CA SER A 18 -2.18 -18.15 -24.71
C SER A 18 -2.86 -19.25 -25.51
N SER A 19 -2.11 -20.27 -25.91
CA SER A 19 -2.66 -21.53 -26.41
C SER A 19 -3.33 -22.39 -25.32
N GLN A 20 -3.16 -22.00 -24.05
CA GLN A 20 -3.74 -22.62 -22.86
C GLN A 20 -4.38 -21.54 -21.96
N PRO A 21 -5.57 -21.00 -22.33
CA PRO A 21 -6.19 -19.87 -21.65
C PRO A 21 -6.55 -20.17 -20.18
N GLU A 22 -7.04 -21.37 -19.88
CA GLU A 22 -7.36 -21.77 -18.49
C GLU A 22 -6.12 -21.83 -17.60
N SER A 23 -5.01 -22.37 -18.13
CA SER A 23 -3.74 -22.41 -17.40
C SER A 23 -3.17 -21.01 -17.17
N LEU A 24 -3.28 -20.11 -18.17
CA LEU A 24 -2.89 -18.70 -18.03
C LEU A 24 -3.71 -18.00 -16.94
N LYS A 25 -5.03 -18.19 -16.94
CA LYS A 25 -5.94 -17.61 -15.94
C LYS A 25 -5.60 -18.10 -14.53
N ALA A 26 -5.45 -19.42 -14.36
CA ALA A 26 -5.10 -20.01 -13.07
C ALA A 26 -3.73 -19.53 -12.55
N MET A 27 -2.74 -19.40 -13.43
CA MET A 27 -1.42 -18.88 -13.08
C MET A 27 -1.50 -17.44 -12.56
N ILE A 28 -2.15 -16.54 -13.31
CA ILE A 28 -2.30 -15.14 -12.90
C ILE A 28 -3.08 -15.04 -11.59
N GLN A 29 -4.16 -15.80 -11.46
CA GLN A 29 -4.98 -15.80 -10.24
C GLN A 29 -4.16 -16.26 -9.02
N SER A 30 -3.34 -17.31 -9.17
CA SER A 30 -2.46 -17.79 -8.12
C SER A 30 -1.42 -16.73 -7.74
N ASP A 31 -0.79 -16.09 -8.72
CA ASP A 31 0.26 -15.08 -8.48
C ASP A 31 -0.31 -13.83 -7.80
N LEU A 32 -1.50 -13.37 -8.20
CA LEU A 32 -2.19 -12.26 -7.55
C LEU A 32 -2.56 -12.59 -6.10
N ASN A 33 -3.05 -13.81 -5.85
CA ASN A 33 -3.40 -14.25 -4.50
C ASN A 33 -2.17 -14.34 -3.58
N HIS A 34 -1.07 -14.94 -4.06
CA HIS A 34 0.17 -15.01 -3.29
C HIS A 34 0.70 -13.60 -3.00
N ARG A 35 0.71 -12.72 -4.01
CA ARG A 35 1.16 -11.35 -3.83
C ARG A 35 0.30 -10.58 -2.82
N LEU A 36 -1.01 -10.81 -2.82
CA LEU A 36 -1.91 -10.21 -1.84
C LEU A 36 -1.58 -10.69 -0.43
N GLN A 37 -1.37 -11.99 -0.23
CA GLN A 37 -1.00 -12.57 1.06
C GLN A 37 0.32 -12.01 1.59
N ASP A 38 1.34 -11.90 0.73
CA ASP A 38 2.63 -11.31 1.09
C ASP A 38 2.50 -9.85 1.53
N LEU A 39 1.69 -9.06 0.80
CA LEU A 39 1.42 -7.67 1.14
C LEU A 39 0.65 -7.55 2.45
N GLU A 40 -0.34 -8.41 2.71
CA GLU A 40 -1.09 -8.41 3.96
C GLU A 40 -0.21 -8.81 5.16
N SER A 41 0.72 -9.76 4.97
CA SER A 41 1.73 -10.07 6.00
C SER A 41 2.67 -8.89 6.26
N GLY A 42 3.13 -8.22 5.19
CA GLY A 42 3.94 -6.99 5.31
C GLY A 42 3.19 -5.88 6.04
N LEU A 43 1.91 -5.67 5.71
CA LEU A 43 1.03 -4.69 6.34
C LEU A 43 0.97 -4.90 7.85
N GLN A 44 0.74 -6.14 8.29
CA GLN A 44 0.68 -6.49 9.72
C GLN A 44 1.99 -6.17 10.44
N LYS A 45 3.14 -6.46 9.82
CA LYS A 45 4.46 -6.21 10.41
C LYS A 45 4.74 -4.70 10.53
N THR A 46 4.50 -3.94 9.46
CA THR A 46 4.66 -2.48 9.46
C THR A 46 3.73 -1.82 10.49
N GLN A 47 2.46 -2.22 10.55
CA GLN A 47 1.53 -1.71 11.56
C GLN A 47 1.98 -2.03 12.99
N ALA A 48 2.51 -3.23 13.23
CA ALA A 48 3.05 -3.60 14.53
C ALA A 48 4.28 -2.75 14.90
N ARG A 49 5.16 -2.47 13.93
CA ARG A 49 6.36 -1.63 14.15
C ARG A 49 5.99 -0.17 14.42
N LEU A 50 5.06 0.40 13.64
CA LEU A 50 4.51 1.74 13.90
C LEU A 50 3.92 1.84 15.31
N LYS A 51 3.12 0.85 15.72
CA LYS A 51 2.55 0.82 17.07
C LYS A 51 3.61 0.76 18.18
N GLN A 52 4.76 0.11 17.94
CA GLN A 52 5.87 0.12 18.89
C GLN A 52 6.43 1.52 19.08
N PHE A 53 6.67 2.26 17.98
CA PHE A 53 7.12 3.65 18.05
C PHE A 53 6.09 4.57 18.71
N GLU A 54 4.81 4.45 18.35
CA GLU A 54 3.73 5.22 18.97
C GLU A 54 3.66 4.99 20.48
N THR A 55 3.88 3.74 20.92
CA THR A 55 3.94 3.40 22.35
C THR A 55 5.21 3.92 23.02
N GLN A 56 6.36 3.89 22.34
CA GLN A 56 7.64 4.35 22.89
C GLN A 56 7.66 5.87 23.07
N TYR A 57 7.17 6.62 22.09
CA TYR A 57 7.26 8.08 22.05
C TYR A 57 5.97 8.80 22.45
N GLN A 58 4.87 8.07 22.64
CA GLN A 58 3.55 8.61 23.05
C GLN A 58 2.98 9.64 22.05
N TRP A 59 3.33 9.49 20.77
CA TRP A 59 2.77 10.25 19.65
C TRP A 59 2.09 9.30 18.67
N SER A 60 1.08 9.77 17.95
CA SER A 60 0.61 9.04 16.78
C SER A 60 1.65 9.14 15.66
N THR A 61 1.64 8.16 14.73
CA THR A 61 2.49 8.22 13.54
C THR A 61 2.22 9.49 12.72
N GLU A 62 0.95 9.93 12.62
CA GLU A 62 0.59 11.17 11.92
C GLU A 62 1.23 12.41 12.57
N GLN A 63 1.16 12.51 13.91
CA GLN A 63 1.80 13.60 14.64
C GLN A 63 3.32 13.57 14.47
N PHE A 64 3.93 12.38 14.54
CA PHE A 64 5.36 12.22 14.31
C PHE A 64 5.77 12.71 12.91
N VAL A 65 5.07 12.29 11.86
CA VAL A 65 5.37 12.68 10.48
C VAL A 65 5.25 14.20 10.30
N ASP A 66 4.22 14.83 10.86
CA ASP A 66 4.06 16.29 10.81
C ASP A 66 5.23 17.01 11.50
N LEU A 67 5.61 16.60 12.72
CA LEU A 67 6.74 17.20 13.44
C LEU A 67 8.07 16.99 12.71
N PHE A 68 8.32 15.79 12.19
CA PHE A 68 9.56 15.43 11.53
C PHE A 68 9.73 16.13 10.19
N THR A 69 8.67 16.22 9.38
CA THR A 69 8.72 16.88 8.06
C THR A 69 8.76 18.40 8.13
N ASN A 70 8.39 18.99 9.28
CA ASN A 70 8.54 20.42 9.57
C ASN A 70 9.85 20.76 10.31
N ASP A 71 10.85 19.89 10.28
CA ASP A 71 12.17 20.07 10.92
C ASP A 71 12.12 20.33 12.44
N GLN A 72 11.04 19.92 13.12
CA GLN A 72 10.88 20.10 14.57
C GLN A 72 11.55 19.00 15.40
N LEU A 73 11.99 17.92 14.75
CA LEU A 73 12.68 16.79 15.36
C LEU A 73 14.05 16.60 14.70
N GLN A 74 15.05 16.26 15.49
CA GLN A 74 16.36 15.87 14.96
C GLN A 74 16.33 14.43 14.46
N HIS A 75 17.05 14.14 13.38
CA HIS A 75 17.25 12.79 12.89
C HIS A 75 17.80 11.86 13.98
N SER A 76 17.29 10.64 13.98
CA SER A 76 17.79 9.52 14.77
C SER A 76 17.43 8.23 14.05
N GLU A 77 18.11 7.13 14.36
CA GLU A 77 17.82 5.83 13.75
C GLU A 77 16.35 5.44 13.90
N ASP A 78 15.78 5.62 15.09
CA ASP A 78 14.36 5.35 15.36
C ASP A 78 13.43 6.23 14.51
N PHE A 79 13.73 7.52 14.35
CA PHE A 79 12.87 8.43 13.58
C PHE A 79 13.00 8.21 12.06
N ASP A 80 14.21 7.93 11.58
CA ASP A 80 14.43 7.60 10.17
C ASP A 80 13.71 6.28 9.81
N GLU A 81 13.75 5.29 10.71
CA GLU A 81 13.00 4.04 10.56
C GLU A 81 11.48 4.28 10.65
N TRP A 82 10.99 5.07 11.61
CA TRP A 82 9.56 5.36 11.77
C TRP A 82 8.98 6.05 10.53
N LEU A 83 9.70 7.02 9.94
CA LEU A 83 9.29 7.64 8.68
C LEU A 83 9.25 6.62 7.54
N GLY A 84 10.25 5.74 7.47
CA GLY A 84 10.30 4.64 6.50
C GLY A 84 9.10 3.69 6.60
N GLU A 85 8.73 3.28 7.82
CA GLU A 85 7.56 2.42 8.07
C GLU A 85 6.24 3.13 7.74
N SER A 86 6.14 4.44 7.98
CA SER A 86 4.96 5.23 7.61
C SER A 86 4.76 5.24 6.08
N TRP A 87 5.82 5.47 5.31
CA TRP A 87 5.75 5.39 3.84
C TRP A 87 5.51 3.96 3.34
N MET A 88 6.06 2.97 4.04
CA MET A 88 5.83 1.56 3.71
C MET A 88 4.36 1.20 3.87
N LEU A 89 3.70 1.67 4.95
CA LEU A 89 2.29 1.45 5.21
C LEU A 89 1.43 1.93 4.03
N GLU A 90 1.58 3.19 3.62
CA GLU A 90 0.83 3.77 2.51
C GLU A 90 1.05 2.99 1.22
N LYS A 91 2.30 2.64 0.93
CA LYS A 91 2.66 1.90 -0.29
C LYS A 91 2.09 0.48 -0.31
N ILE A 92 2.07 -0.21 0.83
CA ILE A 92 1.47 -1.55 0.93
C ILE A 92 -0.04 -1.46 0.75
N GLN A 93 -0.70 -0.53 1.45
CA GLN A 93 -2.15 -0.32 1.34
C GLN A 93 -2.58 -0.02 -0.10
N HIS A 94 -1.85 0.88 -0.78
CA HIS A 94 -2.12 1.19 -2.18
C HIS A 94 -1.97 -0.03 -3.10
N LYS A 95 -0.92 -0.85 -2.91
CA LYS A 95 -0.73 -2.08 -3.70
C LYS A 95 -1.82 -3.11 -3.44
N ILE A 96 -2.28 -3.25 -2.19
CA ILE A 96 -3.40 -4.12 -1.83
C ILE A 96 -4.67 -3.65 -2.55
N ALA A 97 -4.95 -2.34 -2.53
CA ALA A 97 -6.10 -1.77 -3.22
C ALA A 97 -6.07 -2.09 -4.72
N ILE A 98 -4.94 -1.84 -5.39
CA ILE A 98 -4.76 -2.18 -6.82
C ILE A 98 -5.09 -3.65 -7.08
N ILE A 99 -4.54 -4.59 -6.30
CA ILE A 99 -4.77 -6.03 -6.54
C ILE A 99 -6.24 -6.41 -6.29
N LYS A 100 -6.88 -5.83 -5.28
CA LYS A 100 -8.30 -6.09 -4.95
C LYS A 100 -9.27 -5.57 -6.01
N GLU A 101 -8.85 -4.58 -6.81
CA GLU A 101 -9.64 -4.06 -7.94
C GLU A 101 -9.48 -4.88 -9.23
N ILE A 102 -8.53 -5.82 -9.30
CA ILE A 102 -8.33 -6.64 -10.50
C ILE A 102 -9.45 -7.67 -10.62
N GLU A 103 -10.12 -7.66 -11.77
CA GLU A 103 -11.13 -8.64 -12.15
C GLU A 103 -10.77 -9.32 -13.48
N PHE A 104 -11.17 -10.59 -13.62
CA PHE A 104 -11.14 -11.29 -14.90
C PHE A 104 -12.45 -11.01 -15.64
N VAL A 105 -12.35 -10.43 -16.84
CA VAL A 105 -13.47 -10.02 -17.67
C VAL A 105 -13.36 -10.66 -19.06
N ASP A 106 -14.50 -10.89 -19.71
CA ASP A 106 -14.62 -11.54 -21.03
C ASP A 106 -14.43 -10.55 -22.21
#